data_AF-A0A2T6M4B8-F1
#
_entry.id   AF-A0A2T6M4B8-F1
#
_cell.length_a   1.000
_cell.length_b   1.000
_cell.length_c   1.000
_cell.angle_alpha   90.00
_cell.angle_beta   90.00
_cell.angle_gamma   90.00
#
_symmetry.space_group_name_H-M   'P 1'
#
loop_
_entity.id
_entity.type
_entity.pdbx_description
1 polymer ?
#
loop_
_entity_poly.entity_id
_entity_poly.type
_entity_poly.pdbx_seq_one_letter_code
_entity_poly.pdbx_strand_id
1 'polypeptide(L)'
;MEHPPFQSFRAGQSLDSAPRDPLREQARQTVQGGPPPLLPGGASDVLGADRLAARARLAGMSPLDTVWMALHEAARSVAVLAGRPPEPLRPDVRNFPAIMRATGGWRADQARDGIEDLAAVLQPGLRALIAAQGRATPEALRQAAQALWQEFEAARAALLDLIPPLNLRPQR
;
A
#
# COMPACT_ATOMS: atom_id res chain seq x y z
N MET A 1 21.38 40.81 76.06
CA MET A 1 22.61 41.46 75.61
C MET A 1 22.36 41.76 74.12
N GLU A 2 21.59 42.79 73.77
CA GLU A 2 21.91 44.24 73.90
C GLU A 2 23.35 44.47 73.39
N HIS A 3 23.69 45.14 72.28
CA HIS A 3 23.11 46.25 71.50
C HIS A 3 23.82 46.39 70.11
N PRO A 4 23.33 47.25 69.18
CA PRO A 4 23.81 47.53 67.80
C PRO A 4 25.00 48.54 67.83
N PRO A 5 25.35 49.44 66.85
CA PRO A 5 24.78 49.84 65.54
C PRO A 5 25.81 50.17 64.42
N PHE A 6 25.34 50.52 63.21
CA PHE A 6 25.56 51.85 62.59
C PHE A 6 24.87 51.94 61.22
N GLN A 7 23.89 52.83 61.12
CA GLN A 7 23.43 53.39 59.86
C GLN A 7 24.36 54.54 59.47
N SER A 8 24.66 54.66 58.17
CA SER A 8 24.61 55.90 57.37
C SER A 8 25.56 55.80 56.17
N PHE A 9 25.05 55.89 54.94
CA PHE A 9 24.94 57.16 54.21
C PHE A 9 24.30 56.93 52.83
N ARG A 10 23.51 57.90 52.40
CA ARG A 10 22.68 57.95 51.18
C ARG A 10 23.29 58.99 50.25
N ALA A 11 23.43 58.71 48.94
CA ALA A 11 23.33 59.72 47.86
C ALA A 11 23.58 59.12 46.46
N GLY A 12 22.83 59.61 45.47
CA GLY A 12 23.19 59.61 44.04
C GLY A 12 22.62 58.44 43.21
N GLN A 13 21.35 58.46 42.81
CA GLN A 13 20.81 59.06 41.57
C GLN A 13 21.43 58.61 40.22
N SER A 14 20.57 57.91 39.48
CA SER A 14 20.22 58.08 38.05
C SER A 14 21.12 57.61 36.92
N LEU A 15 20.40 57.27 35.84
CA LEU A 15 20.81 56.81 34.50
C LEU A 15 20.99 55.29 34.46
N ASP A 16 20.35 54.50 33.60
CA ASP A 16 19.84 54.79 32.27
C ASP A 16 18.82 53.71 31.86
N SER A 17 17.83 54.12 31.07
CA SER A 17 16.77 53.28 30.55
C SER A 17 17.29 52.43 29.39
N ALA A 18 17.13 51.11 29.44
CA ALA A 18 17.24 50.25 28.25
C ALA A 18 15.95 49.44 28.03
N PRO A 19 15.44 49.37 26.78
CA PRO A 19 14.06 48.99 26.49
C PRO A 19 13.78 47.48 26.60
N ARG A 20 12.59 47.17 27.11
CA ARG A 20 12.00 45.83 27.15
C ARG A 20 11.69 45.34 25.74
N ASP A 21 12.24 44.19 25.39
CA ASP A 21 12.07 43.51 24.10
C ASP A 21 10.70 42.81 24.02
N PRO A 22 9.75 43.29 23.20
CA PRO A 22 8.39 42.74 23.14
C PRO A 22 8.28 41.44 22.33
N LEU A 23 9.38 40.92 21.75
CA LEU A 23 9.33 39.73 20.89
C LEU A 23 9.42 38.40 21.65
N ARG A 24 9.81 38.40 22.94
CA ARG A 24 9.95 37.16 23.75
C ARG A 24 8.68 36.73 24.48
N GLU A 25 7.69 37.61 24.64
CA GLU A 25 6.43 37.29 25.33
C GLU A 25 5.40 36.62 24.37
N GLN A 26 5.47 36.89 23.06
CA GLN A 26 4.55 36.33 22.05
C GLN A 26 4.79 34.85 21.73
N ALA A 27 5.98 34.31 22.00
CA ALA A 27 6.30 32.91 21.72
C ALA A 27 5.75 31.90 22.76
N ARG A 28 5.07 32.38 23.82
CA ARG A 28 4.45 31.53 24.85
C ARG A 28 2.93 31.44 24.79
N GLN A 29 2.26 32.16 23.88
CA GLN A 29 0.78 32.22 23.80
C GLN A 29 0.16 31.47 22.61
N THR A 30 0.94 30.80 21.76
CA THR A 30 0.41 29.99 20.65
C THR A 30 0.43 28.49 20.97
N VAL A 31 -0.17 28.11 22.10
CA VAL A 31 -0.67 26.75 22.36
C VAL A 31 -2.11 26.87 22.86
N GLN A 32 -3.05 27.17 21.97
CA GLN A 32 -4.48 26.91 22.15
C GLN A 32 -5.19 26.91 20.80
N GLY A 33 -6.09 25.94 20.58
CA GLY A 33 -6.50 25.44 19.27
C GLY A 33 -7.41 26.33 18.41
N GLY A 34 -7.28 26.10 17.10
CA GLY A 34 -8.23 26.47 16.05
C GLY A 34 -7.79 25.77 14.75
N PRO A 35 -8.69 25.13 13.99
CA PRO A 35 -8.32 24.50 12.72
C PRO A 35 -7.86 25.57 11.71
N PRO A 36 -6.89 25.27 10.82
CA PRO A 36 -6.42 26.22 9.82
C PRO A 36 -7.55 26.54 8.82
N PRO A 37 -7.60 27.76 8.26
CA PRO A 37 -8.58 28.10 7.24
C PRO A 37 -8.40 27.19 6.01
N LEU A 38 -9.45 26.45 5.66
CA LEU A 38 -9.56 25.77 4.37
C LEU A 38 -9.52 26.85 3.28
N LEU A 39 -8.39 26.97 2.60
CA LEU A 39 -8.34 27.58 1.28
C LEU A 39 -9.17 26.69 0.33
N PRO A 40 -9.99 27.24 -0.57
CA PRO A 40 -10.58 26.47 -1.66
C PRO A 40 -9.49 26.16 -2.70
N GLY A 41 -8.62 25.21 -2.38
CA GLY A 41 -7.70 24.58 -3.32
C GLY A 41 -8.51 23.65 -4.23
N GLY A 42 -8.43 23.90 -5.54
CA GLY A 42 -9.31 23.30 -6.54
C GLY A 42 -9.28 21.77 -6.54
N ALA A 43 -10.41 21.17 -6.90
CA ALA A 43 -10.59 19.73 -7.11
C ALA A 43 -9.54 19.07 -8.03
N SER A 44 -8.74 19.86 -8.76
CA SER A 44 -7.62 19.41 -9.58
C SER A 44 -6.43 18.85 -8.78
N ASP A 45 -6.16 19.33 -7.56
CA ASP A 45 -5.00 18.86 -6.77
C ASP A 45 -5.24 17.47 -6.18
N VAL A 46 -6.48 17.17 -5.78
CA VAL A 46 -6.86 15.87 -5.22
C VAL A 46 -6.80 14.77 -6.29
N LEU A 47 -7.28 15.07 -7.51
CA LEU A 47 -7.17 14.20 -8.68
C LEU A 47 -5.71 14.02 -9.15
N GLY A 48 -4.87 15.04 -8.99
CA GLY A 48 -3.44 14.98 -9.26
C GLY A 48 -2.67 14.08 -8.30
N ALA A 49 -2.97 14.21 -7.00
CA ALA A 49 -2.37 13.40 -5.94
C ALA A 49 -2.72 11.90 -6.09
N ASP A 50 -3.97 11.56 -6.37
CA ASP A 50 -4.39 10.17 -6.59
C ASP A 50 -3.74 9.54 -7.83
N ARG A 51 -3.63 10.30 -8.92
CA ARG A 51 -2.92 9.84 -10.13
C ARG A 51 -1.42 9.68 -9.91
N LEU A 52 -0.80 10.58 -9.14
CA LEU A 52 0.62 10.48 -8.81
C LEU A 52 0.88 9.30 -7.87
N ALA A 53 0.02 9.07 -6.89
CA ALA A 53 0.09 7.91 -6.00
C ALA A 53 -0.15 6.59 -6.74
N ALA A 54 -1.08 6.56 -7.70
CA ALA A 54 -1.29 5.42 -8.59
C ALA A 54 -0.07 5.18 -9.48
N ARG A 55 0.52 6.24 -10.08
CA ARG A 55 1.75 6.14 -10.88
C ARG A 55 2.97 5.72 -10.04
N ALA A 56 3.10 6.21 -8.81
CA ALA A 56 4.19 5.84 -7.92
C ALA A 56 4.06 4.38 -7.46
N ARG A 57 2.83 3.91 -7.19
CA ARG A 57 2.55 2.48 -6.98
C ARG A 57 2.97 1.64 -8.18
N LEU A 58 2.65 2.09 -9.39
CA LEU A 58 3.06 1.41 -10.62
C LEU A 58 4.59 1.48 -10.87
N ALA A 59 5.24 2.58 -10.49
CA ALA A 59 6.68 2.79 -10.68
C ALA A 59 7.55 1.91 -9.76
N GLY A 60 6.99 1.39 -8.66
CA GLY A 60 7.65 0.42 -7.78
C GLY A 60 7.32 -1.05 -8.07
N MET A 61 6.38 -1.32 -9.00
CA MET A 61 6.01 -2.68 -9.37
C MET A 61 6.96 -3.22 -10.42
N SER A 62 7.49 -4.42 -10.17
CA SER A 62 8.22 -5.15 -11.21
C SER A 62 7.25 -5.59 -12.31
N PRO A 63 7.75 -5.90 -13.53
CA PRO A 63 6.94 -6.51 -14.58
C PRO A 63 6.18 -7.75 -14.09
N LEU A 64 6.82 -8.57 -13.24
CA LEU A 64 6.23 -9.76 -12.66
C LEU A 64 5.08 -9.45 -11.70
N ASP A 65 5.18 -8.38 -10.90
CA ASP A 65 4.08 -7.89 -10.06
C ASP A 65 2.88 -7.46 -10.93
N THR A 66 3.16 -6.84 -12.07
CA THR A 66 2.11 -6.40 -13.02
C THR A 66 1.41 -7.59 -13.67
N VAL A 67 2.16 -8.58 -14.15
CA VAL A 67 1.59 -9.81 -14.73
C VAL A 67 0.75 -10.54 -13.68
N TRP A 68 1.28 -10.71 -12.47
CA TRP A 68 0.57 -11.38 -11.39
C TRP A 68 -0.77 -10.71 -11.07
N MET A 69 -0.80 -9.39 -10.93
CA MET A 69 -2.03 -8.64 -10.70
C MET A 69 -3.01 -8.76 -11.88
N ALA A 70 -2.51 -8.73 -13.12
CA ALA A 70 -3.34 -8.91 -14.31
C ALA A 70 -3.95 -10.32 -14.38
N LEU A 71 -3.22 -11.36 -13.99
CA LEU A 71 -3.75 -12.73 -13.90
C LEU A 71 -4.89 -12.82 -12.89
N HIS A 72 -4.74 -12.19 -11.73
CA HIS A 72 -5.80 -12.14 -10.73
C HIS A 72 -7.05 -11.39 -11.20
N GLU A 73 -6.89 -10.32 -11.98
CA GLU A 73 -8.02 -9.62 -12.59
C GLU A 73 -8.72 -10.47 -13.65
N ALA A 74 -7.95 -11.13 -14.53
CA ALA A 74 -8.49 -12.06 -15.51
C ALA A 74 -9.24 -13.21 -14.83
N ALA A 75 -8.66 -13.79 -13.78
CA ALA A 75 -9.27 -14.86 -13.01
C ALA A 75 -10.57 -14.40 -12.33
N ARG A 76 -10.65 -13.15 -11.84
CA ARG A 76 -11.89 -12.59 -11.32
C ARG A 76 -13.01 -12.57 -12.37
N SER A 77 -12.67 -12.20 -13.61
CA SER A 77 -13.62 -12.24 -14.73
C SER A 77 -14.07 -13.67 -15.03
N VAL A 78 -13.16 -14.65 -14.98
CA VAL A 78 -13.48 -16.07 -15.13
C VAL A 78 -14.39 -16.57 -14.01
N ALA A 79 -14.15 -16.19 -12.74
CA ALA A 79 -14.99 -16.55 -11.60
C ALA A 79 -16.44 -16.06 -11.77
N VAL A 80 -16.62 -14.82 -12.25
CA VAL A 80 -17.95 -14.27 -12.54
C VAL A 80 -18.66 -15.10 -13.62
N LEU A 81 -17.96 -15.45 -14.71
CA LEU A 81 -18.51 -16.31 -15.77
C LEU A 81 -18.85 -17.72 -15.26
N ALA A 82 -18.08 -18.23 -14.30
CA ALA A 82 -18.31 -19.52 -13.65
C ALA A 82 -19.48 -19.51 -12.66
N GLY A 83 -20.09 -18.34 -12.37
CA GLY A 83 -21.14 -18.18 -11.37
C GLY A 83 -20.63 -18.21 -9.93
N ARG A 84 -19.34 -17.88 -9.71
CA ARG A 84 -18.71 -17.83 -8.39
C ARG A 84 -18.57 -16.40 -7.90
N PRO A 85 -18.69 -16.15 -6.58
CA PRO A 85 -18.36 -14.84 -6.03
C PRO A 85 -16.85 -14.56 -6.23
N PRO A 86 -16.48 -13.33 -6.60
CA PRO A 86 -15.08 -12.96 -6.72
C PRO A 86 -14.38 -13.00 -5.34
N GLU A 87 -13.29 -13.74 -5.25
CA GLU A 87 -12.51 -13.85 -4.01
C GLU A 87 -11.68 -12.56 -3.77
N PRO A 88 -11.70 -11.99 -2.56
CA PRO A 88 -10.80 -10.89 -2.21
C PRO A 88 -9.34 -11.32 -2.28
N LEU A 89 -8.50 -10.49 -2.90
CA LEU A 89 -7.07 -10.80 -3.00
C LEU A 89 -6.36 -10.60 -1.67
N ARG A 90 -6.07 -11.70 -0.99
CA ARG A 90 -5.37 -11.70 0.29
C ARG A 90 -3.95 -11.11 0.19
N PRO A 91 -3.40 -10.50 1.26
CA PRO A 91 -2.10 -9.86 1.23
C PRO A 91 -0.92 -10.76 0.86
N ASP A 92 -0.92 -11.99 1.34
CA ASP A 92 0.07 -13.02 1.02
C ASP A 92 0.08 -13.37 -0.46
N VAL A 93 -1.11 -13.52 -1.04
CA VAL A 93 -1.27 -13.79 -2.47
C VAL A 93 -0.81 -12.59 -3.29
N ARG A 94 -1.27 -11.37 -2.95
CA ARG A 94 -0.88 -10.14 -3.65
C ARG A 94 0.62 -9.91 -3.65
N ASN A 95 1.28 -10.14 -2.51
CA ASN A 95 2.70 -9.86 -2.31
C ASN A 95 3.60 -11.00 -2.79
N PHE A 96 3.04 -12.09 -3.31
CA PHE A 96 3.79 -13.28 -3.73
C PHE A 96 5.02 -12.95 -4.60
N PRO A 97 4.93 -12.19 -5.70
CA PRO A 97 6.11 -11.97 -6.54
C PRO A 97 7.20 -11.16 -5.82
N ALA A 98 6.83 -10.25 -4.94
CA ALA A 98 7.80 -9.54 -4.09
C ALA A 98 8.49 -10.48 -3.08
N ILE A 99 7.73 -11.39 -2.45
CA ILE A 99 8.27 -12.41 -1.53
C ILE A 99 9.25 -13.33 -2.27
N MET A 100 8.91 -13.79 -3.47
CA MET A 100 9.77 -14.67 -4.25
C MET A 100 11.04 -13.97 -4.72
N ARG A 101 10.95 -12.70 -5.16
CA ARG A 101 12.15 -11.90 -5.48
C ARG A 101 13.08 -11.73 -4.28
N ALA A 102 12.53 -11.51 -3.09
CA ALA A 102 13.32 -11.41 -1.86
C ALA A 102 13.94 -12.76 -1.45
N THR A 103 13.26 -13.88 -1.75
CA THR A 103 13.75 -15.24 -1.51
C THR A 103 14.93 -15.59 -2.42
N GLY A 104 14.84 -15.22 -3.70
CA GLY A 104 15.89 -15.49 -4.69
C GLY A 104 16.11 -16.98 -4.98
N GLY A 105 17.14 -17.26 -5.79
CA GLY A 105 17.55 -18.63 -6.17
C GLY A 105 16.47 -19.41 -6.92
N TRP A 106 16.58 -20.74 -6.87
CA TRP A 106 15.73 -21.64 -7.67
C TRP A 106 14.23 -21.46 -7.43
N ARG A 107 13.82 -21.08 -6.22
CA ARG A 107 12.40 -20.82 -5.90
C ARG A 107 11.86 -19.60 -6.63
N ALA A 108 12.68 -18.55 -6.74
CA ALA A 108 12.31 -17.34 -7.46
C ALA A 108 12.24 -17.58 -8.97
N ASP A 109 13.14 -18.39 -9.52
CA ASP A 109 13.14 -18.78 -10.93
C ASP A 109 11.91 -19.63 -11.25
N GLN A 110 11.63 -20.68 -10.46
CA GLN A 110 10.41 -21.49 -10.60
C GLN A 110 9.12 -20.68 -10.47
N ALA A 111 9.08 -19.68 -9.58
CA ALA A 111 7.92 -18.82 -9.45
C ALA A 111 7.72 -17.92 -10.67
N ARG A 112 8.81 -17.45 -11.30
CA ARG A 112 8.73 -16.67 -12.53
C ARG A 112 8.16 -17.52 -13.66
N ASP A 113 8.75 -18.69 -13.89
CA ASP A 113 8.35 -19.59 -14.97
C ASP A 113 6.88 -20.02 -14.79
N GLY A 114 6.48 -20.38 -13.57
CA GLY A 114 5.09 -20.75 -13.30
C GLY A 114 4.09 -19.59 -13.44
N ILE A 115 4.48 -18.33 -13.21
CA ILE A 115 3.64 -17.16 -13.52
C ILE A 115 3.48 -17.00 -15.04
N GLU A 116 4.56 -17.21 -15.80
CA GLU A 116 4.52 -17.16 -17.27
C GLU A 116 3.65 -18.27 -17.86
N ASP A 117 3.78 -19.50 -17.35
CA ASP A 117 2.94 -20.65 -17.71
C ASP A 117 1.46 -20.38 -17.40
N LEU A 118 1.17 -19.82 -16.22
CA LEU A 118 -0.19 -19.46 -15.83
C LEU A 118 -0.79 -18.41 -16.78
N ALA A 119 0.02 -17.45 -17.23
CA ALA A 119 -0.41 -16.48 -18.24
C ALA A 119 -0.68 -17.12 -19.60
N ALA A 120 0.18 -18.06 -20.02
CA ALA A 120 0.04 -18.79 -21.27
C ALA A 120 -1.24 -19.64 -21.34
N VAL A 121 -1.77 -20.09 -20.20
CA VAL A 121 -3.06 -20.82 -20.12
C VAL A 121 -4.25 -19.85 -20.00
N LEU A 122 -4.17 -18.89 -19.07
CA LEU A 122 -5.33 -18.08 -18.70
C LEU A 122 -5.76 -17.10 -19.81
N GLN A 123 -4.79 -16.49 -20.50
CA GLN A 123 -5.07 -15.52 -21.56
C GLN A 123 -5.85 -16.12 -22.75
N PRO A 124 -5.42 -17.22 -23.39
CA PRO A 124 -6.20 -17.84 -24.46
C PRO A 124 -7.51 -18.43 -23.95
N GLY A 125 -7.55 -19.00 -22.73
CA GLY A 125 -8.78 -19.51 -22.12
C GLY A 125 -9.86 -18.43 -21.97
N LEU A 126 -9.50 -17.27 -21.42
CA LEU A 126 -10.44 -16.14 -21.29
C LEU A 126 -10.88 -15.61 -22.66
N ARG A 127 -9.96 -15.50 -23.63
CA ARG A 127 -10.31 -15.09 -25.01
C ARG A 127 -11.29 -16.06 -25.65
N ALA A 128 -11.13 -17.37 -25.43
CA ALA A 128 -12.04 -18.39 -25.92
C ALA A 128 -13.44 -18.25 -25.29
N LEU A 129 -13.51 -18.02 -23.97
CA LEU A 129 -14.79 -17.77 -23.27
C LEU A 129 -15.50 -16.53 -23.82
N ILE A 130 -14.79 -15.42 -23.99
CA ILE A 130 -15.34 -14.19 -24.58
C ILE A 130 -15.83 -14.45 -26.00
N ALA A 131 -15.04 -15.16 -26.81
CA ALA A 131 -15.43 -15.49 -28.16
C ALA A 131 -16.66 -16.43 -28.21
N ALA A 132 -16.83 -17.33 -27.25
CA ALA A 132 -17.95 -18.26 -27.20
C ALA A 132 -19.27 -17.59 -26.76
N GLN A 133 -19.22 -16.36 -26.21
CA GLN A 133 -20.41 -15.62 -25.83
C GLN A 133 -21.39 -15.45 -27.00
N GLY A 134 -22.67 -15.69 -26.74
CA GLY A 134 -23.73 -15.65 -27.76
C GLY A 134 -23.73 -16.81 -28.76
N ARG A 135 -22.73 -17.70 -28.72
CA ARG A 135 -22.63 -18.90 -29.57
C ARG A 135 -22.85 -20.19 -28.78
N ALA A 136 -22.27 -20.27 -27.59
CA ALA A 136 -22.45 -21.41 -26.69
C ALA A 136 -23.74 -21.29 -25.87
N THR A 137 -24.27 -22.44 -25.42
CA THR A 137 -25.34 -22.43 -24.41
C THR A 137 -24.79 -21.84 -23.10
N PRO A 138 -25.65 -21.18 -22.28
CA PRO A 138 -25.20 -20.63 -20.99
C PRO A 138 -24.57 -21.67 -20.06
N GLU A 139 -25.03 -22.92 -20.13
CA GLU A 139 -24.48 -24.04 -19.35
C GLU A 139 -23.08 -24.43 -19.80
N ALA A 140 -22.87 -24.62 -21.11
CA ALA A 140 -21.56 -24.99 -21.65
C ALA A 140 -20.51 -23.89 -21.37
N LEU A 141 -20.89 -22.62 -21.48
CA LEU A 141 -20.01 -21.50 -21.16
C LEU A 141 -19.63 -21.49 -19.68
N ARG A 142 -20.59 -21.74 -18.78
CA ARG A 142 -20.35 -21.79 -17.34
C ARG A 142 -19.43 -22.95 -16.97
N GLN A 143 -19.63 -24.14 -17.54
CA GLN A 143 -18.77 -25.31 -17.31
C GLN A 143 -17.34 -25.05 -17.77
N ALA A 144 -17.16 -24.46 -18.95
CA ALA A 144 -15.83 -24.08 -19.44
C ALA A 144 -15.14 -23.04 -18.53
N ALA A 145 -15.90 -22.06 -18.04
CA ALA A 145 -15.38 -21.08 -17.09
C ALA A 145 -15.02 -21.70 -15.73
N GLN A 146 -15.80 -22.67 -15.25
CA GLN A 146 -15.49 -23.42 -14.03
C GLN A 146 -14.19 -24.22 -14.15
N ALA A 147 -13.99 -24.91 -15.26
CA ALA A 147 -12.75 -25.66 -15.51
C ALA A 147 -11.53 -24.71 -15.51
N LEU A 148 -11.60 -23.61 -16.26
CA LEU A 148 -10.50 -22.64 -16.31
C LEU A 148 -10.23 -22.00 -14.93
N TRP A 149 -11.27 -21.74 -14.14
CA TRP A 149 -11.12 -21.25 -12.77
C TRP A 149 -10.40 -22.26 -11.86
N GLN A 150 -10.75 -23.55 -11.96
CA GLN A 150 -10.11 -24.61 -11.18
C GLN A 150 -8.63 -24.76 -11.52
N GLU A 151 -8.28 -24.71 -12.81
CA GLU A 151 -6.88 -24.73 -13.27
C GLU A 151 -6.10 -23.54 -12.70
N PHE A 152 -6.68 -22.34 -12.75
CA PHE A 152 -6.07 -21.14 -12.14
C PHE A 152 -5.88 -21.30 -10.63
N GLU A 153 -6.88 -21.83 -9.92
CA GLU A 153 -6.80 -22.03 -8.48
C GLU A 153 -5.69 -23.03 -8.11
N ALA A 154 -5.63 -24.16 -8.80
CA ALA A 154 -4.64 -25.20 -8.58
C ALA A 154 -3.22 -24.68 -8.86
N ALA A 155 -3.01 -24.02 -10.00
CA ALA A 155 -1.72 -23.43 -10.36
C ALA A 155 -1.29 -22.36 -9.35
N ARG A 156 -2.22 -21.48 -8.93
CA ARG A 156 -1.95 -20.48 -7.90
C ARG A 156 -1.53 -21.12 -6.58
N ALA A 157 -2.25 -22.16 -6.13
CA ALA A 157 -1.91 -22.85 -4.89
C ALA A 157 -0.49 -23.44 -4.95
N ALA A 158 -0.14 -24.11 -6.06
CA ALA A 158 1.20 -24.65 -6.26
C ALA A 158 2.30 -23.57 -6.26
N LEU A 159 2.02 -22.39 -6.82
CA LEU A 159 2.93 -21.25 -6.76
C LEU A 159 3.11 -20.74 -5.32
N LEU A 160 2.02 -20.64 -4.54
CA LEU A 160 2.08 -20.19 -3.15
C LEU A 160 2.83 -21.17 -2.24
N ASP A 161 2.81 -22.47 -2.56
CA ASP A 161 3.61 -23.49 -1.85
C ASP A 161 5.13 -23.31 -2.05
N LEU A 162 5.57 -22.50 -3.03
CA LEU A 162 6.98 -22.14 -3.18
C LEU A 162 7.44 -21.15 -2.09
N ILE A 163 6.53 -20.46 -1.40
CA ILE A 163 6.88 -19.53 -0.33
C ILE A 163 7.60 -20.32 0.77
N PRO A 164 8.84 -19.95 1.14
CA PRO A 164 9.55 -20.64 2.22
C PRO A 164 8.74 -20.56 3.52
N PRO A 165 8.72 -21.62 4.33
CA PRO A 165 8.16 -21.53 5.67
C PRO A 165 8.87 -20.42 6.43
N LEU A 166 8.10 -19.58 7.13
CA LEU A 166 8.66 -18.60 8.05
C LEU A 166 9.43 -19.37 9.13
N ASN A 167 10.74 -19.46 8.99
CA ASN A 167 11.64 -20.10 9.95
C ASN A 167 11.71 -19.24 11.22
N LEU A 168 10.60 -19.16 11.97
CA LEU A 168 10.59 -18.68 13.35
C LEU A 168 11.28 -19.75 14.18
N ARG A 169 12.62 -19.68 14.28
CA ARG A 169 13.33 -20.46 15.29
C ARG A 169 12.78 -20.01 16.66
N PRO A 170 12.31 -20.93 17.51
CA PRO A 170 12.02 -20.59 18.90
C PRO A 170 13.32 -20.10 19.52
N GLN A 171 13.38 -18.82 19.90
CA GLN A 171 14.44 -18.31 20.78
C GLN A 171 14.32 -19.09 22.08
N ARG A 172 15.20 -20.06 22.30
CA ARG A 172 15.33 -20.82 23.54
C ARG A 172 16.29 -20.12 24.47
#